data_AF-A0A1S0U2S9-F1
#
_entry.id   AF-A0A1S0U2S9-F1
#
_cell.length_a   1.000
_cell.length_b   1.000
_cell.length_c   1.000
_cell.angle_alpha   90.00
_cell.angle_beta   90.00
_cell.angle_gamma   90.00
#
_symmetry.space_group_name_H-M   'P 1'
#
loop_
_entity.id
_entity.type
_entity.pdbx_description
1 polymer ?
#
loop_
_entity_poly.entity_id
_entity_poly.type
_entity_poly.pdbx_seq_one_letter_code
_entity_poly.pdbx_strand_id
1 'polypeptide(L)'
;MLDSFWLNRSFTGIRNICYSKMFRRGRCAKCAEPFLNEQAILARGQLYHVNHLCCNYCDERICYIEESFIMDGIKVACTRCFDKLSPKCHKCKRSIVNDYVVNDGGLYHLNCFKCTRCHRVLDVEYFEDEDGRLLDRKCVWGEVLMDHIVHDINNIVPSKY
;
A
#
# COMPACT_ATOMS: atom_id res chain seq x y z
N MET A 1 11.75 28.08 -0.43
CA MET A 1 10.91 27.36 0.55
C MET A 1 10.29 26.19 -0.19
N LEU A 2 10.96 25.03 -0.14
CA LEU A 2 10.55 23.80 -0.80
C LEU A 2 9.92 22.91 0.27
N ASP A 3 8.64 23.12 0.54
CA ASP A 3 7.94 22.26 1.48
C ASP A 3 7.59 20.93 0.80
N SER A 4 8.49 19.97 1.04
CA SER A 4 8.13 18.78 1.78
C SER A 4 7.01 17.90 1.20
N PHE A 5 7.43 16.92 0.38
CA PHE A 5 6.91 15.54 0.38
C PHE A 5 5.39 15.36 0.24
N TRP A 6 4.96 15.02 -0.98
CA TRP A 6 3.71 14.28 -1.27
C TRP A 6 3.65 12.86 -0.65
N LEU A 7 4.58 12.54 0.24
CA LEU A 7 4.74 11.25 0.91
C LEU A 7 4.13 11.39 2.30
N ASN A 8 2.83 11.16 2.43
CA ASN A 8 2.20 11.17 3.74
C ASN A 8 2.56 9.90 4.49
N ARG A 9 3.46 10.03 5.46
CA ARG A 9 3.76 8.99 6.45
C ARG A 9 2.83 9.14 7.63
N SER A 10 1.58 8.73 7.46
CA SER A 10 0.70 8.30 8.55
C SER A 10 -0.67 8.18 7.94
N PHE A 11 -1.08 6.95 7.69
CA PHE A 11 -2.37 6.39 8.10
C PHE A 11 -2.42 5.01 7.44
N THR A 12 -2.83 4.04 8.25
CA THR A 12 -3.26 2.67 7.93
C THR A 12 -2.22 1.54 7.96
N GLY A 13 -2.33 0.75 9.04
CA GLY A 13 -1.95 -0.66 9.11
C GLY A 13 -0.46 -0.96 9.09
N ILE A 14 0.26 -0.77 10.20
CA ILE A 14 1.62 -1.34 10.27
C ILE A 14 1.51 -2.87 10.43
N ARG A 15 2.13 -3.62 9.51
CA ARG A 15 2.40 -5.07 9.67
C ARG A 15 3.43 -5.25 10.81
N ASN A 16 2.99 -5.19 12.06
CA ASN A 16 3.89 -5.15 13.21
C ASN A 16 3.47 -6.03 14.38
N ILE A 17 2.99 -7.24 14.09
CA ILE A 17 2.94 -8.29 15.10
C ILE A 17 4.18 -9.16 14.90
N CYS A 18 5.11 -9.07 15.86
CA CYS A 18 6.29 -9.91 15.87
C CYS A 18 5.90 -11.31 16.32
N TYR A 19 5.85 -12.25 15.39
CA TYR A 19 5.79 -13.69 15.64
C TYR A 19 7.18 -14.21 16.00
N SER A 20 7.77 -13.67 17.08
CA SER A 20 9.07 -14.14 17.55
C SER A 20 8.87 -15.41 18.37
N LYS A 21 9.44 -16.53 17.90
CA LYS A 21 9.58 -17.78 18.66
C LYS A 21 10.49 -17.51 19.87
N MET A 22 9.92 -16.97 20.94
CA MET A 22 10.65 -16.70 22.17
C MET A 22 10.00 -17.53 23.28
N PHE A 23 10.81 -18.32 23.98
CA PHE A 23 10.44 -18.90 25.27
C PHE A 23 10.43 -17.78 26.32
N ARG A 24 9.43 -16.91 26.29
CA ARG A 24 9.25 -15.84 27.29
C ARG A 24 8.53 -16.44 28.49
N ARG A 25 9.08 -16.22 29.70
CA ARG A 25 8.29 -16.34 30.93
C ARG A 25 7.26 -15.20 30.94
N GLY A 26 5.99 -15.51 31.13
CA GLY A 26 4.91 -14.51 31.10
C GLY A 26 3.53 -15.16 31.15
N ARG A 27 2.49 -14.32 31.19
CA ARG A 27 1.08 -14.73 31.14
C ARG A 27 0.41 -14.14 29.91
N CYS A 28 -0.55 -14.85 29.34
CA CYS A 28 -1.35 -14.34 28.25
C CYS A 28 -2.24 -13.18 28.72
N ALA A 29 -2.20 -12.04 28.04
CA ALA A 29 -2.98 -10.85 28.39
C ALA A 29 -4.51 -11.06 28.28
N LYS A 30 -4.96 -12.08 27.54
CA LYS A 30 -6.38 -12.40 27.36
C LYS A 30 -6.92 -13.38 28.41
N CYS A 31 -6.17 -14.44 28.73
CA CYS A 31 -6.65 -15.52 29.62
C CYS A 31 -5.89 -15.61 30.96
N ALA A 32 -4.87 -14.77 31.18
CA ALA A 32 -4.01 -14.75 32.38
C ALA A 32 -3.21 -16.05 32.67
N GLU A 33 -3.40 -17.11 31.88
CA GLU A 33 -2.63 -18.35 31.99
C GLU A 33 -1.18 -18.19 31.53
N PRO A 34 -0.22 -18.92 32.15
CA PRO A 34 1.17 -18.94 31.74
C PRO A 34 1.36 -19.73 30.44
N PHE A 35 2.40 -19.40 29.68
CA PHE A 35 2.79 -20.15 28.48
C PHE A 35 3.55 -21.43 28.87
N LEU A 36 3.01 -22.61 28.56
CA LEU A 36 3.62 -23.90 28.92
C LEU A 36 4.43 -24.48 27.74
N ASN A 37 5.61 -23.91 27.48
CA ASN A 37 6.46 -24.24 26.31
C ASN A 37 5.79 -23.98 24.95
N GLU A 38 4.83 -23.06 24.94
CA GLU A 38 4.05 -22.67 23.77
C GLU A 38 4.68 -21.45 23.08
N GLN A 39 4.38 -21.26 21.81
CA GLN A 39 4.69 -20.01 21.13
C GLN A 39 3.75 -18.91 21.62
N ALA A 40 4.28 -17.70 21.78
CA ALA A 40 3.53 -16.53 22.17
C ALA A 40 3.61 -15.48 21.07
N ILE A 41 2.51 -14.73 20.91
CA ILE A 41 2.44 -13.58 20.02
C ILE A 41 2.71 -12.34 20.87
N LEU A 42 3.72 -11.54 20.49
CA LEU A 42 3.95 -10.22 21.08
C LEU A 42 3.18 -9.17 20.26
N ALA A 43 2.09 -8.67 20.83
CA ALA A 43 1.30 -7.59 20.24
C ALA A 43 1.19 -6.45 21.25
N ARG A 44 1.55 -5.23 20.84
CA ARG A 44 1.48 -4.02 21.70
C ARG A 44 2.26 -4.16 23.03
N GLY A 45 3.39 -4.88 23.03
CA GLY A 45 4.18 -5.13 24.23
C GLY A 45 3.58 -6.16 25.20
N GLN A 46 2.44 -6.77 24.85
CA GLN A 46 1.78 -7.81 25.62
C GLN A 46 1.88 -9.16 24.91
N LEU A 47 1.94 -10.23 25.70
CA LEU A 47 2.00 -11.59 25.20
C LEU A 47 0.61 -12.19 25.11
N TYR A 48 0.32 -12.85 24.00
CA TYR A 48 -0.94 -13.56 23.74
C TYR A 48 -0.64 -14.99 23.35
N HIS A 49 -1.48 -15.95 23.75
CA HIS A 49 -1.48 -17.25 23.09
C HIS A 49 -1.80 -17.05 21.61
N VAL A 50 -1.27 -17.95 20.79
CA VAL A 50 -1.48 -17.94 19.34
C VAL A 50 -2.97 -17.84 18.98
N ASN A 51 -3.84 -18.44 19.78
CA ASN A 51 -5.29 -18.46 19.56
C ASN A 51 -6.06 -17.40 20.37
N HIS A 52 -5.39 -16.51 21.09
CA HIS A 52 -6.04 -15.53 21.99
C HIS A 52 -5.89 -14.08 21.52
N LEU A 53 -5.24 -13.84 20.39
CA LEU A 53 -5.26 -12.54 19.74
C LEU A 53 -6.57 -12.38 18.95
N CYS A 54 -7.35 -11.35 19.28
CA CYS A 54 -8.64 -11.05 18.65
C CYS A 54 -8.58 -9.72 17.88
N CYS A 55 -9.38 -9.62 16.82
CA CYS A 55 -9.59 -8.36 16.12
C CYS A 55 -10.44 -7.40 16.96
N ASN A 56 -10.01 -6.14 17.09
CA ASN A 56 -10.74 -5.10 17.81
C ASN A 56 -12.03 -4.61 17.13
N TYR A 57 -12.33 -5.07 15.91
CA TYR A 57 -13.47 -4.60 15.11
C TYR A 57 -14.55 -5.66 14.90
N CYS A 58 -14.20 -6.95 14.95
CA CYS A 58 -15.15 -8.05 14.79
C CYS A 58 -15.08 -9.08 15.91
N ASP A 59 -14.18 -8.92 16.88
CA ASP A 59 -13.90 -9.84 18.00
C ASP A 59 -13.51 -11.27 17.61
N GLU A 60 -13.50 -11.59 16.31
CA GLU A 60 -13.00 -12.87 15.79
C GLU A 60 -11.50 -13.03 16.09
N ARG A 61 -11.10 -14.28 16.34
CA ARG A 61 -9.71 -14.64 16.54
C ARG A 61 -8.92 -14.43 15.26
N ILE A 62 -7.73 -13.84 15.40
CA ILE A 62 -6.76 -13.73 14.32
C ILE A 62 -5.90 -14.99 14.37
N CYS A 63 -5.99 -15.80 13.33
CA CYS A 63 -5.20 -17.02 13.23
C CYS A 63 -3.70 -16.69 13.10
N TYR A 64 -2.83 -17.55 13.65
CA TYR A 64 -1.37 -17.44 13.53
C TYR A 64 -0.87 -17.18 12.10
N ILE A 65 -1.49 -17.87 11.14
CA ILE A 65 -1.12 -17.86 9.73
C ILE A 65 -1.62 -16.62 8.99
N GLU A 66 -2.56 -15.89 9.58
CA GLU A 66 -3.15 -14.72 8.95
C GLU A 66 -2.37 -13.47 9.29
N GLU A 67 -2.24 -12.58 8.30
CA GLU A 67 -1.71 -11.25 8.53
C GLU A 67 -2.63 -10.45 9.45
N SER A 68 -2.02 -9.56 10.22
CA SER A 68 -2.71 -8.67 11.14
C SER A 68 -2.11 -7.26 11.05
N PHE A 69 -2.96 -6.27 11.32
CA PHE A 69 -2.66 -4.87 11.06
C PHE A 69 -2.91 -4.03 12.29
N ILE A 70 -1.99 -3.13 12.62
CA ILE A 70 -2.19 -2.14 13.68
C ILE A 70 -2.79 -0.86 13.06
N MET A 71 -4.03 -0.58 13.43
CA MET A 71 -4.82 0.60 13.05
C MET A 71 -4.81 1.64 14.17
N ASP A 72 -4.79 2.92 13.81
CA ASP A 72 -4.78 4.06 14.75
C ASP A 72 -3.69 3.97 15.83
N GLY A 73 -2.59 3.26 15.54
CA GLY A 73 -1.50 2.99 16.48
C GLY A 73 -1.80 1.99 17.60
N ILE A 74 -3.07 1.64 17.86
CA ILE A 74 -3.47 0.84 19.03
C ILE A 74 -4.42 -0.33 18.75
N LYS A 75 -5.22 -0.31 17.68
CA LYS A 75 -6.24 -1.34 17.41
C LYS A 75 -5.71 -2.40 16.47
N VAL A 76 -5.85 -3.66 16.81
CA VAL A 76 -5.49 -4.79 15.95
C VAL A 76 -6.68 -5.14 15.05
N ALA A 77 -6.48 -5.11 13.74
CA ALA A 77 -7.44 -5.53 12.73
C ALA A 77 -7.02 -6.86 12.09
N CYS A 78 -7.98 -7.78 11.89
CA CYS A 78 -7.80 -8.89 10.96
C CYS A 78 -7.80 -8.37 9.51
N THR A 79 -7.31 -9.18 8.56
CA THR A 79 -7.26 -8.82 7.13
C THR A 79 -8.62 -8.35 6.59
N ARG A 80 -9.72 -8.99 6.98
CA ARG A 80 -11.08 -8.63 6.53
C ARG A 80 -11.50 -7.25 7.01
N CYS A 81 -11.31 -6.96 8.30
CA CYS A 81 -11.65 -5.66 8.87
C CYS A 81 -10.72 -4.57 8.35
N PHE A 82 -9.43 -4.89 8.23
CA PHE A 82 -8.45 -3.99 7.62
C PHE A 82 -8.87 -3.61 6.20
N ASP A 83 -9.24 -4.58 5.37
CA ASP A 83 -9.61 -4.30 3.98
C ASP A 83 -10.88 -3.44 3.87
N LYS A 84 -11.83 -3.57 4.80
CA LYS A 84 -13.05 -2.75 4.81
C LYS A 84 -12.81 -1.32 5.29
N LEU A 85 -11.92 -1.14 6.27
CA LEU A 85 -11.72 0.14 6.96
C LEU A 85 -10.62 0.99 6.33
N SER A 86 -9.73 0.38 5.54
CA SER A 86 -8.55 1.06 5.01
C SER A 86 -8.87 1.84 3.73
N PRO A 87 -8.20 2.98 3.52
CA PRO A 87 -8.29 3.72 2.27
C PRO A 87 -7.82 2.85 1.10
N LYS A 88 -8.51 3.01 -0.03
CA LYS A 88 -8.24 2.25 -1.25
C LYS A 88 -7.41 3.09 -2.21
N CYS A 89 -6.43 2.44 -2.83
CA CYS A 89 -5.67 3.02 -3.92
C CYS A 89 -6.61 3.32 -5.11
N HIS A 90 -6.60 4.54 -5.61
CA HIS A 90 -7.45 4.98 -6.72
C HIS A 90 -7.20 4.14 -7.98
N LYS A 91 -5.94 3.76 -8.25
CA LYS A 91 -5.56 2.96 -9.43
C LYS A 91 -5.92 1.49 -9.31
N CYS A 92 -5.46 0.80 -8.26
CA CYS A 92 -5.62 -0.66 -8.16
C CYS A 92 -6.78 -1.12 -7.26
N LYS A 93 -7.50 -0.19 -6.64
CA LYS A 93 -8.63 -0.42 -5.73
C LYS A 93 -8.33 -1.31 -4.51
N ARG A 94 -7.06 -1.63 -4.24
CA ARG A 94 -6.61 -2.36 -3.05
C ARG A 94 -6.29 -1.43 -1.88
N SER A 95 -6.40 -1.96 -0.67
CA SER A 95 -6.09 -1.26 0.57
C SER A 95 -4.64 -0.78 0.62
N ILE A 96 -4.42 0.40 1.17
CA ILE A 96 -3.11 0.98 1.41
C ILE A 96 -2.64 0.56 2.82
N VAL A 97 -1.45 -0.05 2.89
CA VAL A 97 -0.85 -0.59 4.13
C VAL A 97 0.39 0.19 4.56
N ASN A 98 1.04 0.86 3.63
CA ASN A 98 2.33 1.53 3.82
C ASN A 98 2.23 2.98 3.29
N ASP A 99 3.38 3.61 3.09
CA ASP A 99 3.53 4.90 2.44
C ASP A 99 2.69 5.01 1.15
N TYR A 100 2.09 6.18 0.97
CA TYR A 100 1.20 6.51 -0.13
C TYR A 100 1.45 7.91 -0.66
N VAL A 101 0.93 8.16 -1.87
CA VAL A 101 0.88 9.48 -2.50
C VAL A 101 -0.56 9.98 -2.46
N VAL A 102 -0.72 11.25 -2.10
CA VAL A 102 -1.98 11.98 -2.29
C VAL A 102 -1.85 12.80 -3.55
N ASN A 103 -2.81 12.69 -4.46
CA ASN A 103 -2.82 13.47 -5.67
C ASN A 103 -4.25 13.65 -6.19
N ASP A 104 -4.64 14.90 -6.50
CA ASP A 104 -5.97 15.31 -6.96
C ASP A 104 -7.15 14.64 -6.21
N GLY A 105 -7.11 14.67 -4.87
CA GLY A 105 -8.12 14.04 -4.01
C GLY A 105 -8.10 12.50 -3.97
N GLY A 106 -7.22 11.85 -4.75
CA GLY A 106 -7.01 10.41 -4.77
C GLY A 106 -5.81 9.96 -3.92
N LEU A 107 -5.90 8.74 -3.40
CA LEU A 107 -4.81 8.07 -2.70
C LEU A 107 -4.21 6.97 -3.58
N TYR A 108 -2.88 6.87 -3.64
CA TYR A 108 -2.19 5.90 -4.48
C TYR A 108 -1.08 5.19 -3.71
N HIS A 109 -0.88 3.89 -3.96
CA HIS A 109 0.37 3.25 -3.57
C HIS A 109 1.54 3.93 -4.31
N LEU A 110 2.71 4.04 -3.69
CA LEU A 110 3.93 4.53 -4.36
C LEU A 110 4.20 3.80 -5.69
N ASN A 111 4.00 2.48 -5.71
CA ASN A 111 4.18 1.66 -6.91
C ASN A 111 3.06 1.78 -7.95
N CYS A 112 1.91 2.34 -7.56
CA CYS A 112 0.80 2.60 -8.46
C CYS A 112 0.95 3.96 -9.16
N PHE A 113 1.55 4.94 -8.48
CA PHE A 113 1.78 6.30 -8.99
C PHE A 113 3.11 6.40 -9.75
N LYS A 114 3.18 5.72 -10.89
CA LYS A 114 4.35 5.66 -11.76
C LYS A 114 3.95 5.75 -13.22
N CYS A 115 4.87 6.27 -14.04
CA CYS A 115 4.73 6.31 -15.49
C CYS A 115 4.51 4.90 -16.03
N THR A 116 3.48 4.72 -16.83
CA THR A 116 3.12 3.41 -17.37
C THR A 116 4.17 2.89 -18.36
N ARG A 117 4.94 3.79 -18.98
CA ARG A 117 5.97 3.44 -19.97
C ARG A 117 7.36 3.23 -19.37
N CYS A 118 7.88 4.21 -18.64
CA CYS A 118 9.24 4.15 -18.11
C CYS A 118 9.30 3.62 -16.66
N HIS A 119 8.14 3.42 -16.02
CA HIS A 119 8.00 2.92 -14.65
C HIS A 119 8.63 3.78 -13.55
N ARG A 120 9.08 5.00 -13.87
CA ARG A 120 9.52 5.97 -12.86
C ARG A 120 8.33 6.49 -12.06
N VAL A 121 8.55 6.68 -10.75
CA VAL A 121 7.59 7.35 -9.87
C VAL A 121 7.34 8.75 -10.44
N LEU A 122 6.08 9.14 -10.50
CA LEU A 122 5.67 10.44 -11.03
C LEU A 122 5.83 11.51 -9.96
N ASP A 123 6.21 12.71 -10.39
CA ASP A 123 6.22 13.92 -9.56
C ASP A 123 5.01 14.80 -9.89
N VAL A 124 5.07 16.08 -9.55
CA VAL A 124 3.96 17.03 -9.70
C VAL A 124 3.57 17.24 -11.17
N GLU A 125 4.51 17.07 -12.11
CA GLU A 125 4.26 17.23 -13.55
C GLU A 125 4.02 15.85 -14.20
N TYR A 126 2.80 15.35 -14.09
CA TYR A 126 2.35 14.13 -14.78
C TYR A 126 1.15 14.42 -15.69
N PHE A 127 0.90 13.49 -16.62
CA PHE A 127 -0.22 13.56 -17.56
C PHE A 127 -0.97 12.23 -17.54
N GLU A 128 -2.25 12.30 -17.88
CA GLU A 128 -3.13 11.15 -18.02
C GLU A 128 -3.59 11.09 -19.48
N ASP A 129 -3.45 9.92 -20.12
CA ASP A 129 -3.98 9.70 -21.47
C ASP A 129 -5.48 9.37 -21.45
N GLU A 130 -6.09 9.21 -22.63
CA GLU A 130 -7.53 8.88 -22.75
C GLU A 130 -7.91 7.54 -22.09
N ASP A 131 -6.95 6.64 -21.89
CA ASP A 131 -7.11 5.34 -21.23
C ASP A 131 -6.93 5.41 -19.69
N GLY A 132 -6.64 6.59 -19.14
CA GLY A 132 -6.37 6.78 -17.71
C GLY A 132 -4.96 6.34 -17.28
N ARG A 133 -4.02 6.22 -18.22
CA ARG A 133 -2.63 5.84 -17.93
C ARG A 133 -1.83 7.08 -17.58
N LEU A 134 -1.17 6.99 -16.44
CA LEU A 134 -0.28 8.04 -15.98
C LEU A 134 1.07 7.98 -16.73
N LEU A 135 1.50 9.11 -17.28
CA LEU A 135 2.73 9.27 -18.06
C LEU A 135 3.56 10.43 -17.50
N ASP A 136 4.89 10.28 -17.57
CA ASP A 136 5.80 11.40 -17.30
C ASP A 136 5.89 12.31 -18.54
N ARG A 137 6.31 13.56 -18.35
CA ARG A 137 6.47 14.56 -19.42
C ARG A 137 7.30 14.07 -20.62
N LYS A 138 8.36 13.27 -20.38
CA LYS A 138 9.22 12.76 -21.46
C LYS A 138 8.51 11.67 -22.26
N CYS A 139 7.72 10.83 -21.60
CA CYS A 139 6.96 9.76 -22.24
C CYS A 139 5.78 10.30 -23.04
N VAL A 140 5.09 11.34 -22.55
CA VAL A 140 4.04 12.03 -23.30
C VAL A 140 4.61 12.63 -24.59
N TRP A 141 5.67 13.44 -24.47
CA TRP A 141 6.26 14.08 -25.64
C TRP A 141 6.98 13.11 -26.56
N GLY A 142 7.46 11.97 -26.06
CA GLY A 142 7.98 10.89 -26.90
C GLY A 142 6.93 10.30 -27.84
N GLU A 143 5.64 10.29 -27.46
CA GLU A 143 4.53 9.88 -28.35
C GLU A 143 4.22 10.98 -29.35
N VAL A 144 4.05 12.21 -28.86
CA VAL A 144 3.69 13.35 -29.70
C VAL A 144 4.77 13.67 -30.75
N LEU A 145 6.07 13.54 -30.40
CA LEU A 145 7.16 13.69 -31.37
C LEU A 145 7.18 12.57 -32.41
N MET A 146 6.89 11.32 -32.03
CA MET A 146 6.78 10.23 -33.00
C MET A 146 5.65 10.50 -33.99
N ASP A 147 4.48 10.93 -33.51
CA ASP A 147 3.34 11.20 -34.37
C ASP A 147 3.59 12.37 -35.33
N HIS A 148 4.23 13.46 -34.88
CA HIS A 148 4.61 14.57 -35.77
C HIS A 148 5.68 14.16 -36.78
N ILE A 149 6.71 13.41 -36.37
CA ILE A 149 7.74 12.91 -37.30
C ILE A 149 7.12 11.97 -38.34
N VAL A 150 6.21 11.07 -37.94
CA VAL A 150 5.52 10.15 -38.85
C VAL A 150 4.59 10.91 -39.80
N HIS A 151 3.86 11.91 -39.32
CA HIS A 151 3.00 12.73 -40.17
C HIS A 151 3.83 13.53 -41.19
N ASP A 152 4.97 14.08 -40.78
CA ASP A 152 5.89 14.78 -41.69
C ASP A 152 6.53 13.81 -42.70
N ILE A 153 6.92 12.60 -42.30
CA ILE A 153 7.43 11.57 -43.23
C ILE A 153 6.36 11.16 -44.26
N ASN A 154 5.12 10.93 -43.83
CA ASN A 154 4.02 10.57 -44.74
C ASN A 154 3.62 11.73 -45.67
N ASN A 155 3.83 12.98 -45.25
CA ASN A 155 3.63 14.16 -46.09
C ASN A 155 4.80 14.40 -47.06
N ILE A 156 6.02 13.98 -46.71
CA ILE A 156 7.22 14.05 -47.57
C ILE A 156 7.27 12.88 -48.56
N VAL A 157 6.81 11.70 -48.17
CA VAL A 157 6.76 10.50 -49.01
C VAL A 157 5.32 9.98 -49.05
N PRO A 158 4.51 10.44 -50.01
CA PRO A 158 3.19 9.87 -50.22
C PRO A 158 3.33 8.37 -50.50
N SER A 159 2.60 7.55 -49.75
CA SER A 159 2.39 6.11 -49.97
C SER A 159 1.74 5.85 -51.34
N LYS A 160 2.51 5.99 -52.42
CA LYS A 160 2.18 5.50 -53.76
C LYS A 160 3.45 5.05 -54.47
N TYR A 161 3.99 3.93 -54.00
CA TYR A 161 4.64 2.92 -54.84
C TYR A 161 4.29 1.54 -54.28
#